data_AF-A0A1I6VMN2-F1
#
_entry.id   AF-A0A1I6VMN2-F1
#
_cell.length_a   1.000
_cell.length_b   1.000
_cell.length_c   1.000
_cell.angle_alpha   90.00
_cell.angle_beta   90.00
_cell.angle_gamma   90.00
#
_symmetry.space_group_name_H-M   'P 1'
#
loop_
_entity.id
_entity.type
_entity.pdbx_description
1 polymer ?
#
loop_
_entity_poly.entity_id
_entity_poly.type
_entity_poly.pdbx_seq_one_letter_code
_entity_poly.pdbx_strand_id
1 'polypeptide(L)' 'MIKREERKNMIEFIEKKKGIEREELMYMTDDEVEHIYNVTYFLYEEITE' A
#
# COMPACT_ATOMS: atom_id res chain seq x y z
N MET A 1 14.66 -5.47 0.44
CA MET A 1 13.87 -6.70 0.71
C MET A 1 12.99 -6.41 1.91
N ILE A 2 11.70 -6.22 1.67
CA ILE A 2 10.71 -5.87 2.69
C ILE A 2 10.44 -7.09 3.58
N LYS A 3 10.16 -6.88 4.88
CA LYS A 3 9.69 -7.99 5.73
C LYS A 3 8.25 -8.34 5.35
N ARG A 4 7.91 -9.64 5.38
CA ARG A 4 6.54 -10.10 5.07
C ARG A 4 5.45 -9.37 5.85
N GLU A 5 5.71 -9.01 7.10
CA GLU A 5 4.75 -8.29 7.93
C GLU A 5 4.60 -6.83 7.50
N GLU A 6 5.70 -6.16 7.14
CA GLU A 6 5.66 -4.80 6.57
C GLU A 6 4.87 -4.79 5.27
N ARG A 7 5.07 -5.78 4.38
CA ARG A 7 4.29 -5.94 3.14
C ARG A 7 2.79 -6.11 3.44
N LYS A 8 2.41 -6.95 4.40
CA LYS A 8 1.01 -7.14 4.77
C LYS A 8 0.37 -5.84 5.25
N ASN A 9 1.07 -5.10 6.09
CA ASN A 9 0.59 -3.82 6.61
C ASN A 9 0.38 -2.79 5.48
N MET A 10 1.29 -2.74 4.51
CA MET A 10 1.16 -1.89 3.32
C MET A 10 -0.07 -2.28 2.49
N ILE A 11 -0.26 -3.58 2.21
CA ILE A 11 -1.41 -4.09 1.45
C ILE A 11 -2.73 -3.75 2.16
N GLU A 12 -2.81 -3.97 3.47
CA GLU A 12 -4.00 -3.61 4.26
C GLU A 12 -4.32 -2.12 4.23
N PHE A 13 -3.29 -1.28 4.26
CA PHE A 13 -3.47 0.16 4.16
C PHE A 13 -4.00 0.57 2.79
N ILE A 14 -3.38 0.05 1.71
CA ILE A 14 -3.77 0.35 0.33
C ILE A 14 -5.21 -0.12 0.06
N GLU A 15 -5.57 -1.34 0.48
CA GLU A 15 -6.92 -1.89 0.37
C GLU A 15 -7.96 -0.96 1.00
N LYS A 16 -7.71 -0.50 2.24
CA LYS A 16 -8.63 0.39 2.97
C LYS A 16 -8.73 1.79 2.37
N LYS A 17 -7.68 2.31 1.74
CA LYS A 17 -7.63 3.71 1.26
C LYS A 17 -7.97 3.87 -0.20
N LYS A 18 -7.61 2.92 -1.05
CA LYS A 18 -7.83 2.99 -2.50
C LYS A 18 -8.94 2.06 -3.00
N GLY A 19 -9.41 1.11 -2.19
CA GLY A 19 -10.38 0.11 -2.63
C GLY A 19 -9.83 -0.84 -3.68
N ILE A 20 -8.50 -0.99 -3.73
CA ILE A 20 -7.85 -2.00 -4.59
C ILE A 20 -8.01 -3.34 -3.89
N GLU A 21 -8.45 -4.34 -4.66
CA GLU A 21 -8.62 -5.71 -4.15
C GLU A 21 -7.28 -6.28 -3.70
N ARG A 22 -7.27 -6.93 -2.53
CA ARG A 22 -6.06 -7.54 -1.96
C ARG A 22 -5.39 -8.50 -2.95
N GLU A 23 -6.18 -9.23 -3.73
CA GLU A 23 -5.69 -10.19 -4.73
C GLU A 23 -4.81 -9.52 -5.79
N GLU A 24 -5.19 -8.32 -6.26
CA GLU A 24 -4.41 -7.56 -7.23
C GLU A 24 -3.04 -7.16 -6.64
N LEU A 25 -3.02 -6.74 -5.37
CA LEU A 25 -1.79 -6.37 -4.65
C LEU A 25 -0.87 -7.57 -4.36
N MET A 26 -1.42 -8.78 -4.27
CA MET A 26 -0.63 -10.00 -4.06
C MET A 26 0.21 -10.39 -5.29
N TYR A 27 -0.21 -9.99 -6.50
CA TYR A 27 0.53 -10.26 -7.74
C TYR A 27 1.62 -9.22 -8.06
N MET A 28 1.69 -8.14 -7.29
CA MET A 28 2.69 -7.08 -7.46
C MET A 28 4.01 -7.42 -6.75
N THR A 29 5.11 -6.84 -7.23
CA THR A 29 6.41 -6.89 -6.57
C THR A 29 6.44 -6.09 -5.26
N ASP A 30 7.50 -6.22 -4.47
CA ASP A 30 7.70 -5.39 -3.26
C ASP A 30 7.78 -3.91 -3.62
N ASP A 31 8.53 -3.57 -4.67
CA ASP A 31 8.74 -2.19 -5.09
C ASP A 31 7.45 -1.52 -5.58
N GLU A 32 6.59 -2.25 -6.29
CA GLU A 32 5.28 -1.76 -6.74
C GLU A 32 4.33 -1.49 -5.55
N VAL A 33 4.27 -2.41 -4.57
CA VAL A 33 3.46 -2.23 -3.37
C VAL A 33 3.96 -1.05 -2.54
N GLU A 34 5.28 -0.92 -2.38
CA GLU A 34 5.89 0.19 -1.66
C GLU A 34 5.62 1.54 -2.35
N HIS A 35 5.73 1.59 -3.68
CA HIS A 35 5.41 2.79 -4.45
C HIS A 35 3.95 3.22 -4.25
N ILE A 36 3.01 2.28 -4.38
CA ILE A 36 1.58 2.57 -4.20
C ILE A 36 1.29 3.02 -2.76
N TYR A 37 1.90 2.36 -1.78
CA TYR A 37 1.79 2.74 -0.37
C TYR A 37 2.24 4.19 -0.16
N ASN A 38 3.45 4.56 -0.62
CA ASN A 38 4.02 5.89 -0.43
C ASN A 38 3.15 6.99 -1.06
N VAL A 39 2.67 6.80 -2.28
CA VAL A 39 1.77 7.75 -2.94
C VAL A 39 0.44 7.87 -2.20
N THR A 40 -0.11 6.75 -1.73
CA THR A 40 -1.38 6.73 -0.99
C THR A 40 -1.24 7.39 0.38
N TYR A 41 -0.12 7.18 1.05
CA TYR A 41 0.20 7.78 2.34
C TYR A 41 0.40 9.29 2.22
N PHE A 42 1.18 9.75 1.24
CA PHE A 42 1.38 11.18 0.96
C PHE A 42 0.06 11.92 0.71
N LEU A 43 -0.79 11.38 -0.17
CA LEU A 43 -2.11 11.97 -0.43
C LEU A 43 -3.00 11.97 0.81
N TYR A 44 -2.91 10.94 1.64
CA TYR A 44 -3.69 10.88 2.88
C TYR A 44 -3.23 11.95 3.87
N GLU A 45 -1.93 12.14 4.06
CA GLU A 45 -1.39 13.21 4.91
C GLU A 45 -1.84 14.59 4.43
N GLU A 46 -1.73 14.88 3.12
CA GLU A 46 -2.15 16.17 2.53
C GLU A 46 -3.65 16.48 2.74
N ILE A 47 -4.52 15.47 2.81
CA ILE A 47 -5.97 15.66 3.04
C ILE A 47 -6.26 15.85 4.54
N THR A 48 -5.41 15.33 5.42
CA THR A 48 -5.62 15.36 6.87
C THR A 48 -5.00 16.56 7.58
N GLU A 49 -4.18 17.35 6.89
CA GLU A 49 -3.74 18.70 7.32
C GLU A 49 -4.74 19.80 6.91
#